data_AF-A0A259DRX3-F1
#
_entry.id   AF-A0A259DRX3-F1
#
_cell.length_a   1.000
_cell.length_b   1.000
_cell.length_c   1.000
_cell.angle_alpha   90.00
_cell.angle_beta   90.00
_cell.angle_gamma   90.00
#
_symmetry.space_group_name_H-M   'P 1'
#
loop_
_entity.id
_entity.type
_entity.pdbx_description
1 polymer ?
#
loop_
_entity_poly.entity_id
_entity_poly.type
_entity_poly.pdbx_seq_one_letter_code
_entity_poly.pdbx_strand_id
1 'polypeptide(L)'
;MFLSVFDMFKVSSPFQFRGVRASLHGSLAFTGVGHATDRATVLGLAGFAPDTYDAEKADAAFARIRDRKMIEVPGLPPLQFDPLKDLLFDFGPALPGHANGMILKATDAQGDVILTETYYSIGGGFVVTAAEQAEAGGTRSRARADVPYPFDTAAEMLAMARASGLSIAGMKRQNELRFRTVEELDRGMARIWEVMTACIDRGMLGTGILPGGLKVRRRAKGIHDALLAERGLNQTPPHTITLLTAMPRTSAAPTFQSAFTAPRPAISMMF
;
A
#
# COMPACT_ATOMS: atom_id res chain seq x y z
N MET A 1 -5.53 3.91 -2.72
CA MET A 1 -6.23 5.21 -2.63
C MET A 1 -7.71 4.98 -2.88
N PHE A 2 -8.38 4.17 -2.05
CA PHE A 2 -9.77 3.81 -2.34
C PHE A 2 -10.57 4.04 -1.07
N LEU A 3 -11.10 5.26 -1.00
CA LEU A 3 -12.13 5.59 -0.04
C LEU A 3 -13.39 4.83 -0.40
N SER A 4 -14.11 4.50 0.65
CA SER A 4 -15.55 4.62 0.73
C SER A 4 -15.98 5.98 0.15
N VAL A 5 -16.07 6.09 -1.18
CA VAL A 5 -16.74 7.18 -1.89
C VAL A 5 -18.17 7.34 -1.35
N PHE A 6 -18.71 6.23 -0.84
CA PHE A 6 -19.89 6.14 0.00
C PHE A 6 -19.94 7.15 1.15
N ASP A 7 -18.85 7.49 1.84
CA ASP A 7 -18.95 8.40 3.00
C ASP A 7 -19.26 9.84 2.58
N MET A 8 -18.75 10.28 1.41
CA MET A 8 -19.13 11.57 0.83
C MET A 8 -20.62 11.62 0.49
N PHE A 9 -21.18 10.51 -0.01
CA PHE A 9 -22.59 10.42 -0.42
C PHE A 9 -23.56 10.03 0.70
N LYS A 10 -23.05 9.61 1.87
CA LYS A 10 -23.84 9.33 3.09
C LYS A 10 -24.13 10.56 3.94
N VAL A 11 -23.46 11.69 3.66
CA VAL A 11 -23.82 12.97 4.27
C VAL A 11 -25.26 13.29 3.88
N SER A 12 -26.14 13.54 4.86
CA SER A 12 -27.54 13.88 4.62
C SER A 12 -27.65 15.20 3.85
N SER A 13 -27.55 15.12 2.53
CA SER A 13 -27.73 16.23 1.61
C SER A 13 -29.20 16.31 1.20
N PRO A 14 -29.83 17.50 1.24
CA PRO A 14 -31.16 17.68 0.67
C PRO A 14 -31.16 17.59 -0.88
N PHE A 15 -29.98 17.56 -1.51
CA PHE A 15 -29.82 17.52 -2.95
C PHE A 15 -29.52 16.09 -3.46
N GLN A 16 -30.16 15.72 -4.56
CA GLN A 16 -29.88 14.45 -5.23
C GLN A 16 -28.64 14.57 -6.12
N PHE A 17 -27.66 13.70 -5.88
CA PHE A 17 -26.49 13.59 -6.72
C PHE A 17 -26.84 12.84 -8.01
N ARG A 18 -26.38 13.37 -9.15
CA ARG A 18 -26.64 12.85 -10.49
C ARG A 18 -25.36 12.58 -11.28
N GLY A 19 -24.22 13.09 -10.83
CA GLY A 19 -22.92 12.81 -11.41
C GLY A 19 -21.80 12.89 -10.39
N VAL A 20 -20.64 12.40 -10.79
CA VAL A 20 -19.40 12.46 -10.01
C VAL A 20 -18.24 12.88 -10.92
N ARG A 21 -17.30 13.64 -10.38
CA ARG A 21 -16.03 13.98 -11.03
C ARG A 21 -14.88 13.76 -10.05
N ALA A 22 -13.72 13.40 -10.58
CA ALA A 22 -12.50 13.18 -9.82
C ALA A 22 -11.34 13.94 -10.49
N SER A 23 -10.46 14.53 -9.68
CA SER A 23 -9.19 15.06 -10.15
C SER A 23 -8.04 14.53 -9.30
N LEU A 24 -6.99 14.07 -9.97
CA LEU A 24 -5.77 13.53 -9.37
C LEU A 24 -4.70 14.62 -9.47
N HIS A 25 -3.98 14.87 -8.38
CA HIS A 25 -3.03 15.99 -8.25
C HIS A 25 -1.65 15.51 -7.79
N GLY A 26 -0.60 16.26 -8.14
CA GLY A 26 0.77 15.99 -7.71
C GLY A 26 1.29 14.64 -8.19
N SER A 27 2.05 13.92 -7.36
CA SER A 27 2.69 12.65 -7.73
C SER A 27 1.69 11.60 -8.23
N LEU A 28 0.45 11.66 -7.75
CA LEU A 28 -0.64 10.78 -8.19
C LEU A 28 -1.04 11.01 -9.65
N ALA A 29 -1.03 12.28 -10.10
CA ALA A 29 -1.33 12.62 -11.48
C ALA A 29 -0.22 12.12 -12.41
N PHE A 30 1.04 12.39 -12.06
CA PHE A 30 2.21 12.02 -12.87
C PHE A 30 2.42 10.51 -13.00
N THR A 31 2.11 9.76 -11.94
CA THR A 31 2.31 8.31 -11.92
C THR A 31 1.06 7.51 -12.30
N GLY A 32 -0.08 8.19 -12.43
CA GLY A 32 -1.39 7.53 -12.38
C GLY A 32 -1.65 6.56 -13.53
N VAL A 33 -1.32 6.92 -14.78
CA VAL A 33 -1.51 6.03 -15.95
C VAL A 33 -0.59 4.81 -15.87
N GLY A 34 0.68 4.99 -15.47
CA GLY A 34 1.64 3.90 -15.34
C GLY A 34 1.33 2.92 -14.20
N HIS A 35 0.64 3.40 -13.16
CA HIS A 35 0.26 2.61 -11.98
C HIS A 35 -1.21 2.19 -11.98
N ALA A 36 -1.93 2.36 -13.09
CA ALA A 36 -3.36 2.06 -13.20
C ALA A 36 -4.23 2.76 -12.12
N THR A 37 -3.82 3.96 -11.70
CA THR A 37 -4.55 4.78 -10.72
C THR A 37 -5.88 5.26 -11.29
N ASP A 38 -5.95 5.49 -12.61
CA ASP A 38 -7.21 5.74 -13.32
C ASP A 38 -8.20 4.61 -13.06
N ARG A 39 -7.82 3.39 -13.44
CA ARG A 39 -8.65 2.21 -13.33
C ARG A 39 -9.08 2.00 -11.90
N ALA A 40 -8.13 2.12 -10.98
CA ALA A 40 -8.40 1.89 -9.58
C ALA A 40 -9.35 2.97 -9.02
N THR A 41 -9.24 4.24 -9.42
CA THR A 41 -10.17 5.31 -9.03
C THR A 41 -11.58 5.05 -9.54
N VAL A 42 -11.72 4.67 -10.82
CA VAL A 42 -13.03 4.33 -11.40
C VAL A 42 -13.68 3.15 -10.69
N LEU A 43 -12.91 2.11 -10.39
CA LEU A 43 -13.42 0.93 -9.67
C LEU A 43 -13.77 1.25 -8.22
N GLY A 44 -12.97 2.08 -7.55
CA GLY A 44 -13.28 2.55 -6.19
C GLY A 44 -14.57 3.35 -6.14
N LEU A 45 -14.81 4.25 -7.12
CA LEU A 45 -16.08 4.96 -7.28
C LEU A 45 -17.25 4.01 -7.50
N ALA A 46 -17.03 2.87 -8.18
CA ALA A 46 -18.03 1.82 -8.37
C ALA A 46 -18.17 0.85 -7.17
N GLY A 47 -17.53 1.15 -6.04
CA GLY A 47 -17.67 0.40 -4.79
C GLY A 47 -16.79 -0.84 -4.68
N PHE A 48 -15.80 -1.03 -5.56
CA PHE A 48 -14.83 -2.12 -5.40
C PHE A 48 -13.85 -1.80 -4.27
N ALA A 49 -13.71 -2.73 -3.34
CA ALA A 49 -12.74 -2.64 -2.26
C ALA A 49 -11.49 -3.50 -2.55
N PRO A 50 -10.27 -3.03 -2.21
CA PRO A 50 -9.03 -3.76 -2.54
C PRO A 50 -8.89 -5.14 -1.88
N ASP A 51 -9.41 -5.30 -0.68
CA ASP A 51 -9.35 -6.53 0.12
C ASP A 51 -10.26 -7.64 -0.41
N THR A 52 -11.33 -7.26 -1.09
CA THR A 52 -12.34 -8.15 -1.72
C THR A 52 -12.28 -8.10 -3.25
N TYR A 53 -11.16 -7.60 -3.80
CA TYR A 53 -11.00 -7.38 -5.24
C TYR A 53 -11.11 -8.69 -6.04
N ASP A 54 -12.03 -8.68 -7.00
CA ASP A 54 -12.27 -9.75 -7.96
C ASP A 54 -11.95 -9.22 -9.36
N ALA A 55 -10.89 -9.76 -9.99
CA ALA A 55 -10.36 -9.24 -11.23
C ALA A 55 -11.35 -9.30 -12.39
N GLU A 56 -12.11 -10.40 -12.51
CA GLU A 56 -13.06 -10.60 -13.59
C GLU A 56 -14.25 -9.64 -13.46
N LYS A 57 -14.79 -9.50 -12.24
CA LYS A 57 -15.86 -8.54 -11.96
C LYS A 57 -15.41 -7.10 -12.16
N ALA A 58 -14.17 -6.79 -11.77
CA ALA A 58 -13.59 -5.47 -11.96
C ALA A 58 -13.42 -5.15 -13.46
N ASP A 59 -12.92 -6.09 -14.27
CA ASP A 59 -12.80 -5.91 -15.72
C ASP A 59 -14.17 -5.68 -16.38
N ALA A 60 -15.16 -6.49 -16.02
CA ALA A 60 -16.52 -6.33 -16.52
C ALA A 60 -17.12 -4.97 -16.09
N ALA A 61 -16.93 -4.56 -14.85
CA ALA A 61 -17.44 -3.28 -14.35
C ALA A 61 -16.77 -2.09 -15.03
N PHE A 62 -15.44 -2.11 -15.16
CA PHE A 62 -14.69 -1.06 -15.83
C PHE A 62 -15.12 -0.92 -17.30
N ALA A 63 -15.30 -2.03 -18.01
CA ALA A 63 -15.79 -2.02 -19.39
C ALA A 63 -17.22 -1.44 -19.49
N ARG A 64 -18.13 -1.82 -18.58
CA ARG A 64 -19.49 -1.26 -18.52
C ARG A 64 -19.50 0.24 -18.25
N ILE A 65 -18.68 0.72 -17.30
CA ILE A 65 -18.60 2.15 -16.96
C ILE A 65 -18.09 2.95 -18.16
N ARG A 66 -17.08 2.43 -18.87
CA ARG A 66 -16.56 3.07 -20.09
C ARG A 66 -17.61 3.19 -21.20
N ASP A 67 -18.44 2.17 -21.36
CA ASP A 67 -19.47 2.12 -22.40
C ASP A 67 -20.70 2.96 -22.05
N ARG A 68 -21.24 2.78 -20.84
CA ARG A 68 -22.47 3.44 -20.39
C ARG A 68 -22.25 4.85 -19.84
N LYS A 69 -21.01 5.19 -19.48
CA LYS A 69 -20.65 6.46 -18.84
C LYS A 69 -21.43 6.72 -17.55
N MET A 70 -21.62 5.66 -16.78
CA MET A 70 -22.38 5.66 -15.54
C MET A 70 -21.69 4.78 -14.50
N ILE A 71 -21.77 5.21 -13.25
CA ILE A 71 -21.36 4.46 -12.07
C ILE A 71 -22.61 4.10 -11.28
N GLU A 72 -22.73 2.81 -10.97
CA GLU A 72 -23.82 2.25 -10.18
C GLU A 72 -23.26 1.81 -8.83
N VAL A 73 -23.82 2.37 -7.76
CA VAL A 73 -23.40 2.09 -6.38
C VAL A 73 -24.64 1.69 -5.58
N PRO A 74 -24.64 0.55 -4.87
CA PRO A 74 -25.77 0.15 -4.04
C PRO A 74 -26.20 1.26 -3.07
N GLY A 75 -27.47 1.62 -3.05
CA GLY A 75 -28.01 2.66 -2.17
C GLY A 75 -27.93 4.09 -2.71
N LEU A 76 -27.38 4.30 -3.90
CA LEU A 76 -27.39 5.59 -4.59
C LEU A 76 -28.09 5.47 -5.96
N PRO A 77 -28.69 6.57 -6.46
CA PRO A 77 -29.12 6.62 -7.86
C PRO A 77 -27.89 6.50 -8.79
N PRO A 78 -28.07 6.00 -10.03
CA PRO A 78 -26.98 5.96 -11.01
C PRO A 78 -26.34 7.34 -11.20
N LEU A 79 -25.02 7.39 -11.12
CA LEU A 79 -24.23 8.62 -11.24
C LEU A 79 -23.62 8.69 -12.64
N GLN A 80 -23.82 9.81 -13.34
CA GLN A 80 -23.15 10.09 -14.59
C GLN A 80 -21.63 10.24 -14.35
N PHE A 81 -20.85 9.52 -15.16
CA PHE A 81 -19.39 9.54 -15.10
C PHE A 81 -18.79 9.05 -16.41
N ASP A 82 -18.22 9.95 -17.20
CA ASP A 82 -17.41 9.64 -18.37
C ASP A 82 -15.93 9.61 -17.96
N PRO A 83 -15.26 8.43 -17.89
CA PRO A 83 -13.87 8.34 -17.44
C PRO A 83 -12.89 9.24 -18.21
N LEU A 84 -13.19 9.62 -19.46
CA LEU A 84 -12.32 10.48 -20.26
C LEU A 84 -12.48 11.97 -19.94
N LYS A 85 -13.63 12.38 -19.39
CA LYS A 85 -13.96 13.79 -19.12
C LYS A 85 -14.00 14.10 -17.63
N ASP A 86 -14.53 13.18 -16.85
CA ASP A 86 -14.83 13.35 -15.43
C ASP A 86 -13.70 12.84 -14.53
N LEU A 87 -12.68 12.17 -15.06
CA LEU A 87 -11.43 11.87 -14.36
C LEU A 87 -10.29 12.70 -14.95
N LEU A 88 -9.89 13.74 -14.22
CA LEU A 88 -8.87 14.68 -14.66
C LEU A 88 -7.52 14.37 -14.00
N PHE A 89 -6.47 14.41 -14.80
CA PHE A 89 -5.08 14.42 -14.33
C PHE A 89 -4.59 15.86 -14.29
N ASP A 90 -4.50 16.43 -13.10
CA ASP A 90 -3.99 17.78 -12.90
C ASP A 90 -2.47 17.71 -12.65
N PHE A 91 -1.71 18.10 -13.67
CA PHE A 91 -0.24 18.17 -13.63
C PHE A 91 0.28 19.52 -13.08
N GLY A 92 -0.62 20.34 -12.52
CA GLY A 92 -0.28 21.56 -11.80
C GLY A 92 0.46 21.29 -10.48
N PRO A 93 0.60 22.33 -9.62
CA PRO A 93 1.23 22.18 -8.32
C PRO A 93 0.47 21.17 -7.44
N ALA A 94 1.20 20.47 -6.58
CA ALA A 94 0.58 19.58 -5.60
C ALA A 94 -0.37 20.35 -4.68
N LEU A 95 -1.41 19.66 -4.19
CA LEU A 95 -2.31 20.22 -3.20
C LEU A 95 -1.56 20.50 -1.87
N PRO A 96 -1.95 21.52 -1.09
CA PRO A 96 -1.19 21.96 0.08
C PRO A 96 -0.96 20.87 1.15
N GLY A 97 -1.90 19.93 1.33
CA GLY A 97 -1.83 18.94 2.41
C GLY A 97 -0.88 17.76 2.15
N HIS A 98 -0.75 17.31 0.89
CA HIS A 98 0.11 16.17 0.54
C HIS A 98 0.34 16.08 -0.98
N ALA A 99 1.49 15.52 -1.40
CA ALA A 99 1.84 15.33 -2.80
C ALA A 99 0.93 14.36 -3.56
N ASN A 100 0.26 13.45 -2.86
CA ASN A 100 -0.73 12.51 -3.42
C ASN A 100 -2.14 12.98 -3.07
N GLY A 101 -2.63 13.97 -3.81
CA GLY A 101 -3.95 14.57 -3.60
C GLY A 101 -4.99 14.06 -4.61
N MET A 102 -6.23 13.86 -4.14
CA MET A 102 -7.38 13.57 -4.97
C MET A 102 -8.55 14.44 -4.52
N ILE A 103 -9.26 15.06 -5.47
CA ILE A 103 -10.49 15.82 -5.20
C ILE A 103 -11.65 15.09 -5.86
N LEU A 104 -12.66 14.74 -5.08
CA LEU A 104 -13.93 14.21 -5.57
C LEU A 104 -15.00 15.31 -5.54
N LYS A 105 -15.82 15.38 -6.58
CA LYS A 105 -16.91 16.34 -6.72
C LYS A 105 -18.19 15.60 -7.06
N ALA A 106 -19.27 15.83 -6.32
CA ALA A 106 -20.60 15.37 -6.68
C ALA A 106 -21.35 16.48 -7.42
N THR A 107 -22.07 16.14 -8.49
CA THR A 107 -22.81 17.12 -9.30
C THR A 107 -24.31 16.83 -9.34
N ASP A 108 -25.10 17.86 -9.60
CA ASP A 108 -26.53 17.75 -9.92
C ASP A 108 -26.78 17.34 -11.39
N ALA A 109 -28.04 17.41 -11.83
CA ALA A 109 -28.45 17.06 -13.19
C ALA A 109 -27.97 18.07 -14.24
N GLN A 110 -27.68 19.30 -13.83
CA GLN A 110 -27.21 20.39 -14.67
C GLN A 110 -25.67 20.38 -14.79
N GLY A 111 -25.00 19.65 -13.91
CA GLY A 111 -23.55 19.50 -13.87
C GLY A 111 -22.87 20.45 -12.87
N ASP A 112 -23.65 21.15 -12.06
CA ASP A 112 -23.17 22.03 -10.99
C ASP A 112 -22.70 21.20 -9.80
N VAL A 113 -21.62 21.65 -9.16
CA VAL A 113 -20.99 20.92 -8.05
C VAL A 113 -21.77 21.19 -6.76
N ILE A 114 -22.38 20.14 -6.21
CA ILE A 114 -23.09 20.17 -4.93
C ILE A 114 -22.11 20.01 -3.78
N LEU A 115 -21.14 19.11 -3.92
CA LEU A 115 -20.22 18.73 -2.85
C LEU A 115 -18.82 18.51 -3.42
N THR A 116 -17.81 18.94 -2.68
CA THR A 116 -16.40 18.71 -3.00
C THR A 116 -15.70 18.20 -1.75
N GLU A 117 -14.96 17.10 -1.89
CA GLU A 117 -14.16 16.54 -0.81
C GLU A 117 -12.73 16.30 -1.29
N THR A 118 -11.76 16.64 -0.45
CA THR A 118 -10.33 16.50 -0.77
C THR A 118 -9.71 15.43 0.09
N TYR A 119 -9.00 14.52 -0.56
CA TYR A 119 -8.39 13.36 0.05
C TYR A 119 -6.89 13.29 -0.23
N TYR A 120 -6.13 12.83 0.77
CA TYR A 120 -4.69 12.69 0.71
C TYR A 120 -4.28 11.25 1.02
N SER A 121 -3.53 10.64 0.10
CA SER A 121 -2.92 9.32 0.33
C SER A 121 -1.53 9.49 0.96
N ILE A 122 -1.47 9.36 2.29
CA ILE A 122 -0.27 9.61 3.11
C ILE A 122 0.69 8.42 3.23
N GLY A 123 0.45 7.34 2.48
CA GLY A 123 1.33 6.16 2.41
C GLY A 123 0.77 4.93 3.13
N GLY A 124 1.28 3.74 2.79
CA GLY A 124 0.85 2.47 3.39
C GLY A 124 -0.60 2.05 3.12
N GLY A 125 -1.29 2.73 2.20
CA GLY A 125 -2.71 2.50 1.92
C GLY A 125 -3.67 3.39 2.73
N PHE A 126 -3.17 4.21 3.65
CA PHE A 126 -3.98 5.14 4.44
C PHE A 126 -4.36 6.39 3.63
N VAL A 127 -5.58 6.85 3.87
CA VAL A 127 -6.15 8.04 3.25
C VAL A 127 -6.80 8.89 4.33
N VAL A 128 -6.60 10.20 4.25
CA VAL A 128 -7.21 11.19 5.16
C VAL A 128 -7.89 12.29 4.36
N THR A 129 -8.96 12.85 4.87
CA THR A 129 -9.57 14.07 4.31
C THR A 129 -8.73 15.30 4.64
N ALA A 130 -8.92 16.38 3.90
CA ALA A 130 -8.31 17.66 4.24
C ALA A 130 -8.75 18.18 5.61
N ALA A 131 -10.01 17.93 5.99
CA ALA A 131 -10.54 18.27 7.32
C ALA A 131 -9.82 17.49 8.44
N GLU A 132 -9.73 16.16 8.32
CA GLU A 132 -9.01 15.31 9.28
C GLU A 132 -7.53 15.69 9.39
N GLN A 133 -6.89 16.05 8.26
CA GLN A 133 -5.49 16.47 8.28
C GLN A 133 -5.31 17.83 8.95
N ALA A 134 -6.23 18.78 8.76
CA ALA A 134 -6.21 20.07 9.45
C ALA A 134 -6.40 19.90 10.97
N GLU A 135 -7.30 19.01 11.39
CA GLU A 135 -7.51 18.66 12.81
C GLU A 135 -6.32 17.91 13.44
N ALA A 136 -5.54 17.20 12.63
CA ALA A 136 -4.32 16.53 13.04
C ALA A 136 -3.09 17.47 13.08
N GLY A 137 -3.16 18.63 12.41
CA GLY A 137 -2.06 19.59 12.23
C GLY A 137 -1.62 20.37 13.48
N GLY A 138 -2.26 20.16 14.62
CA GLY A 138 -1.87 20.74 15.90
C GLY A 138 -1.31 19.69 16.85
N THR A 139 0.02 19.67 17.01
CA THR A 139 0.79 19.12 18.14
C THR A 139 0.06 18.11 19.05
N ARG A 140 -0.26 16.91 18.55
CA ARG A 140 -0.50 15.79 19.45
C ARG A 140 0.84 15.12 19.70
N SER A 141 1.38 15.30 20.90
CA SER A 141 1.95 14.15 21.61
C SER A 141 0.97 13.01 21.39
N ARG A 142 1.32 12.03 20.55
CA ARG A 142 0.47 10.86 20.32
C ARG A 142 0.22 10.28 21.69
N ALA A 143 -1.03 10.36 22.16
CA ALA A 143 -1.40 9.68 23.39
C ALA A 143 -0.94 8.23 23.25
N ARG A 144 -0.22 7.72 24.25
CA ARG A 144 0.26 6.34 24.22
C ARG A 144 -0.92 5.42 23.97
N ALA A 145 -0.72 4.46 23.06
CA ALA A 145 -1.77 3.51 22.71
C ALA A 145 -2.27 2.80 23.98
N ASP A 146 -3.60 2.66 24.10
CA ASP A 146 -4.24 1.92 25.19
C ASP A 146 -4.05 0.42 24.99
N VAL A 147 -2.84 -0.07 25.24
CA VAL A 147 -2.43 -1.47 25.11
C VAL A 147 -1.52 -1.87 26.28
N PRO A 148 -1.42 -3.17 26.62
CA PRO A 148 -0.61 -3.63 27.74
C PRO A 148 0.88 -3.27 27.65
N TYR A 149 1.46 -3.25 26.45
CA TYR A 149 2.89 -2.98 26.22
C TYR A 149 3.10 -1.84 25.20
N PRO A 150 2.89 -0.57 25.57
CA PRO A 150 3.05 0.57 24.66
C PRO A 150 4.52 1.02 24.60
N PHE A 151 5.13 1.05 23.42
CA PHE A 151 6.52 1.52 23.24
C PHE A 151 6.64 2.39 21.99
N ASP A 152 7.46 3.44 22.08
CA ASP A 152 7.76 4.36 20.96
C ASP A 152 9.19 4.18 20.45
N THR A 153 10.05 3.52 21.24
CA THR A 153 11.45 3.26 20.88
C THR A 153 11.82 1.78 21.01
N ALA A 154 12.86 1.37 20.26
CA ALA A 154 13.41 0.02 20.38
C ALA A 154 13.98 -0.26 21.79
N ALA A 155 14.52 0.75 22.47
CA ALA A 155 15.06 0.61 23.82
C ALA A 155 13.96 0.28 24.84
N GLU A 156 12.82 0.99 24.77
CA GLU A 156 11.63 0.71 25.58
C GLU A 156 11.09 -0.69 25.29
N MET A 157 10.94 -1.06 24.02
CA MET A 157 10.48 -2.39 23.62
C MET A 157 11.34 -3.51 24.23
N LEU A 158 12.66 -3.37 24.16
CA LEU A 158 13.59 -4.37 24.71
C LEU A 158 13.56 -4.40 26.25
N ALA A 159 13.37 -3.25 26.90
CA ALA A 159 13.21 -3.19 28.36
C ALA A 159 11.91 -3.89 28.81
N MET A 160 10.79 -3.64 28.12
CA MET A 160 9.50 -4.31 28.39
C MET A 160 9.57 -5.82 28.13
N ALA A 161 10.26 -6.26 27.07
CA ALA A 161 10.46 -7.68 26.79
C ALA A 161 11.19 -8.38 27.96
N ARG A 162 12.28 -7.76 28.45
CA ARG A 162 13.03 -8.28 29.60
C ARG A 162 12.21 -8.29 30.88
N ALA A 163 11.45 -7.22 31.15
CA ALA A 163 10.65 -7.10 32.36
C ALA A 163 9.45 -8.07 32.40
N SER A 164 8.81 -8.31 31.26
CA SER A 164 7.64 -9.20 31.15
C SER A 164 8.00 -10.68 30.99
N GLY A 165 9.24 -10.99 30.57
CA GLY A 165 9.65 -12.35 30.20
C GLY A 165 9.08 -12.82 28.86
N LEU A 166 8.39 -11.95 28.11
CA LEU A 166 7.81 -12.28 26.81
C LEU A 166 8.77 -11.93 25.66
N SER A 167 8.68 -12.69 24.57
CA SER A 167 9.29 -12.29 23.31
C SER A 167 8.59 -11.04 22.73
N ILE A 168 9.23 -10.35 21.78
CA ILE A 168 8.62 -9.21 21.08
C ILE A 168 7.28 -9.62 20.42
N ALA A 169 7.24 -10.80 19.81
CA ALA A 169 6.03 -11.36 19.23
C ALA A 169 4.96 -11.64 20.29
N GLY A 170 5.35 -12.16 21.46
CA GLY A 170 4.45 -12.39 22.59
C GLY A 170 3.83 -11.10 23.11
N MET A 171 4.62 -10.04 23.30
CA MET A 171 4.12 -8.72 23.70
C MET A 171 3.19 -8.12 22.65
N LYS A 172 3.56 -8.20 21.36
CA LYS A 172 2.71 -7.72 20.27
C LYS A 172 1.39 -8.47 20.20
N ARG A 173 1.39 -9.79 20.41
CA ARG A 173 0.16 -10.59 20.49
C ARG A 173 -0.76 -10.06 21.59
N GLN A 174 -0.23 -9.81 22.80
CA GLN A 174 -1.03 -9.26 23.90
C GLN A 174 -1.61 -7.87 23.57
N ASN A 175 -0.86 -7.03 22.85
CA ASN A 175 -1.37 -5.74 22.39
C ASN A 175 -2.50 -5.88 21.37
N GLU A 176 -2.41 -6.80 20.41
CA GLU A 176 -3.47 -7.02 19.42
C GLU A 176 -4.74 -7.62 20.06
N LEU A 177 -4.59 -8.50 21.06
CA LEU A 177 -5.71 -9.10 21.79
C LEU A 177 -6.53 -8.10 22.61
N ARG A 178 -6.04 -6.87 22.78
CA ARG A 178 -6.84 -5.76 23.32
C ARG A 178 -8.01 -5.39 22.40
N PHE A 179 -7.84 -5.56 21.09
CA PHE A 179 -8.80 -5.10 20.08
C PHE A 179 -9.55 -6.23 19.38
N ARG A 180 -9.08 -7.47 19.49
CA ARG A 180 -9.59 -8.63 18.75
C ARG A 180 -9.49 -9.90 19.60
N THR A 181 -10.26 -10.92 19.26
CA THR A 181 -10.12 -12.23 19.90
C THR A 181 -8.90 -12.99 19.38
N VAL A 182 -8.54 -14.08 20.08
CA VAL A 182 -7.49 -14.99 19.65
C VAL A 182 -7.80 -15.58 18.27
N GLU A 183 -9.03 -16.02 18.06
CA GLU A 183 -9.48 -16.68 16.85
C GLU A 183 -9.50 -15.72 15.65
N GLU A 184 -9.84 -14.45 15.88
CA GLU A 184 -9.80 -13.41 14.86
C GLU A 184 -8.37 -13.10 14.44
N LEU A 185 -7.46 -12.96 15.41
CA LEU A 185 -6.06 -12.68 15.16
C LEU A 185 -5.38 -13.82 14.39
N ASP A 186 -5.53 -15.06 14.86
CA ASP A 186 -4.89 -16.23 14.25
C ASP A 186 -5.45 -16.48 12.83
N ARG A 187 -6.76 -16.31 12.62
CA ARG A 187 -7.37 -16.41 11.29
C ARG A 187 -6.90 -15.29 10.34
N GLY A 188 -6.75 -14.07 10.85
CA GLY A 188 -6.23 -12.94 10.07
C GLY A 188 -4.78 -13.17 9.62
N MET A 189 -3.92 -13.66 10.52
CA MET A 189 -2.53 -14.02 10.19
C MET A 189 -2.47 -15.14 9.15
N ALA A 190 -3.25 -16.21 9.32
CA ALA A 190 -3.34 -17.30 8.35
C ALA A 190 -3.80 -16.81 6.98
N ARG A 191 -4.81 -15.93 6.94
CA ARG A 191 -5.30 -15.33 5.70
C ARG A 191 -4.22 -14.52 4.98
N ILE A 192 -3.44 -13.71 5.68
CA ILE A 192 -2.32 -12.95 5.09
C ILE A 192 -1.29 -13.91 4.50
N TRP A 193 -0.93 -14.96 5.25
CA TRP A 193 0.01 -15.98 4.80
C TRP A 193 -0.45 -16.69 3.53
N GLU A 194 -1.72 -17.10 3.47
CA GLU A 194 -2.33 -17.72 2.29
C GLU A 194 -2.27 -16.79 1.08
N VAL A 195 -2.61 -15.51 1.26
CA VAL A 195 -2.59 -14.52 0.17
C VAL A 195 -1.16 -14.29 -0.32
N MET A 196 -0.18 -14.19 0.58
CA MET A 196 1.23 -14.06 0.23
C MET A 196 1.71 -15.29 -0.56
N THR A 197 1.40 -16.49 -0.08
CA THR A 197 1.77 -17.76 -0.73
C THR A 197 1.15 -17.87 -2.13
N ALA A 198 -0.15 -17.63 -2.24
CA ALA A 198 -0.84 -17.63 -3.53
C ALA A 198 -0.30 -16.55 -4.49
N CYS A 199 0.17 -15.42 -3.98
CA CYS A 199 0.82 -14.39 -4.79
C CYS A 199 2.18 -14.87 -5.34
N ILE A 200 2.97 -15.53 -4.51
CA ILE A 200 4.24 -16.15 -4.91
C ILE A 200 3.97 -17.20 -5.99
N ASP A 201 3.01 -18.10 -5.79
CA ASP A 201 2.64 -19.15 -6.75
C ASP A 201 2.23 -18.57 -8.11
N ARG A 202 1.34 -17.57 -8.12
CA ARG A 202 0.99 -16.85 -9.36
C ARG A 202 2.21 -16.21 -10.03
N GLY A 203 3.12 -15.65 -9.23
CA GLY A 203 4.37 -15.06 -9.72
C GLY A 203 5.29 -16.10 -10.38
N MET A 204 5.37 -17.31 -9.82
CA MET A 204 6.18 -18.41 -10.35
C MET A 204 5.57 -19.04 -11.62
N LEU A 205 4.26 -18.92 -11.83
CA LEU A 205 3.59 -19.39 -13.05
C LEU A 205 3.60 -18.34 -14.19
N GLY A 206 3.63 -17.05 -13.84
CA GLY A 206 3.48 -15.95 -14.80
C GLY A 206 4.62 -15.82 -15.81
N THR A 207 4.26 -15.76 -17.09
CA THR A 207 5.19 -15.55 -18.23
C THR A 207 4.93 -14.21 -18.94
N GLY A 208 5.79 -13.88 -19.90
CA GLY A 208 5.63 -12.70 -20.75
C GLY A 208 6.35 -11.46 -20.26
N ILE A 209 5.87 -10.29 -20.70
CA ILE A 209 6.47 -8.97 -20.45
C ILE A 209 5.59 -8.20 -19.47
N LEU A 210 6.20 -7.51 -18.51
CA LEU A 210 5.49 -6.63 -17.58
C LEU A 210 4.84 -5.45 -18.32
N PRO A 211 3.62 -5.07 -17.94
CA PRO A 211 3.00 -3.84 -18.44
C PRO A 211 3.82 -2.61 -18.00
N GLY A 212 3.64 -1.47 -18.67
CA GLY A 212 4.34 -0.21 -18.35
C GLY A 212 5.43 0.21 -19.34
N GLY A 213 5.47 -0.36 -20.55
CA GLY A 213 6.29 0.15 -21.66
C GLY A 213 7.80 -0.13 -21.60
N LEU A 214 8.34 -0.51 -20.43
CA LEU A 214 9.75 -0.81 -20.22
C LEU A 214 10.22 -2.17 -20.78
N LYS A 215 9.34 -2.92 -21.44
CA LYS A 215 9.61 -4.24 -22.06
C LYS A 215 10.35 -5.23 -21.15
N VAL A 216 10.14 -5.16 -19.85
CA VAL A 216 10.81 -6.01 -18.85
C VAL A 216 10.19 -7.41 -18.86
N ARG A 217 11.00 -8.44 -19.05
CA ARG A 217 10.53 -9.84 -19.02
C ARG A 217 10.30 -10.33 -17.59
N ARG A 218 9.26 -11.14 -17.38
CA ARG A 218 9.07 -11.88 -16.13
C ARG A 218 10.15 -12.96 -16.00
N ARG A 219 10.84 -12.97 -14.86
CA ARG A 219 11.98 -13.87 -14.60
C ARG A 219 11.69 -15.01 -13.61
N ALA A 220 10.68 -14.83 -12.75
CA ALA A 220 10.41 -15.74 -11.63
C ALA A 220 10.22 -17.19 -12.07
N LYS A 221 9.38 -17.44 -13.10
CA LYS A 221 9.19 -18.78 -13.67
C LYS A 221 10.48 -19.44 -14.14
N GLY A 222 11.29 -18.71 -14.91
CA GLY A 222 12.54 -19.24 -15.45
C GLY A 222 13.53 -19.62 -14.35
N ILE A 223 13.62 -18.81 -13.30
CA ILE A 223 14.46 -19.10 -12.12
C ILE A 223 13.92 -20.32 -11.36
N HIS A 224 12.60 -20.39 -11.14
CA HIS A 224 11.96 -21.51 -10.45
C HIS A 224 12.19 -22.85 -11.18
N ASP A 225 11.97 -22.88 -12.50
CA ASP A 225 12.17 -24.08 -13.31
C ASP A 225 13.63 -24.53 -13.32
N ALA A 226 14.59 -23.59 -13.35
CA ALA A 226 16.02 -23.88 -13.25
C ALA A 226 16.39 -24.50 -11.88
N LEU A 227 15.93 -23.92 -10.78
CA LEU A 227 16.18 -24.45 -9.43
C LEU A 227 15.57 -25.85 -9.22
N LEU A 228 14.41 -26.12 -9.83
CA LEU A 228 13.82 -27.45 -9.79
C LEU A 228 14.63 -28.47 -10.60
N ALA A 229 15.19 -28.08 -11.75
CA ALA A 229 16.06 -28.94 -12.55
C ALA A 229 17.39 -29.25 -11.84
N GLU A 230 17.90 -28.33 -11.02
CA GLU A 230 19.10 -28.49 -10.20
C GLU A 230 18.87 -29.32 -8.91
N ARG A 231 17.60 -29.60 -8.57
CA ARG A 231 17.23 -30.29 -7.34
C ARG A 231 17.82 -31.69 -7.29
N GLY A 232 18.66 -31.94 -6.29
CA GLY A 232 19.31 -33.24 -6.07
C GLY A 232 20.63 -33.42 -6.83
N LEU A 233 21.06 -32.43 -7.63
CA LEU A 233 22.35 -32.49 -8.32
C LEU A 233 23.54 -32.08 -7.42
N ASN A 234 23.32 -31.69 -6.16
CA ASN A 234 24.36 -31.24 -5.20
C ASN A 234 25.41 -30.32 -5.84
N GLN A 235 25.00 -29.51 -6.81
CA GLN A 235 25.88 -28.55 -7.45
C GLN A 235 26.06 -27.38 -6.51
N THR A 236 27.31 -27.06 -6.18
CA THR A 236 27.64 -25.87 -5.41
C THR A 236 27.18 -24.65 -6.21
N PRO A 237 26.35 -23.74 -5.64
CA PRO A 237 25.96 -22.53 -6.34
C PRO A 237 27.22 -21.75 -6.77
N PRO A 238 27.30 -21.27 -8.02
CA PRO A 238 28.50 -20.61 -8.53
C PRO A 238 28.82 -19.30 -7.81
N HIS A 239 27.88 -18.76 -7.03
CA HIS A 239 28.06 -17.59 -6.17
C HIS A 239 28.54 -18.00 -4.77
N THR A 240 29.60 -18.80 -4.71
CA THR A 240 30.38 -18.88 -3.47
C THR A 240 31.35 -17.70 -3.52
N ILE A 241 31.12 -16.68 -2.69
CA ILE A 241 32.12 -15.62 -2.46
C ILE A 241 33.37 -16.34 -1.97
N THR A 242 34.38 -16.43 -2.82
CA THR A 242 35.70 -16.89 -2.40
C THR A 242 36.26 -15.78 -1.53
N LEU A 243 36.14 -15.91 -0.21
CA LEU A 243 36.94 -15.12 0.73
C LEU A 243 38.39 -15.48 0.44
N LEU A 244 39.06 -14.61 -0.31
CA LEU A 244 40.48 -14.63 -0.57
C LEU A 244 41.21 -14.44 0.77
N THR A 245 41.38 -15.53 1.51
CA THR A 245 42.43 -15.67 2.51
C THR A 245 43.39 -16.74 2.02
N ALA A 246 44.23 -16.33 1.08
CA ALA A 246 45.57 -16.90 1.00
C ALA A 246 46.36 -16.31 2.18
N MET A 247 46.75 -17.15 3.15
CA MET A 247 48.07 -17.13 3.78
C MET A 247 48.21 -18.33 4.75
N PRO A 248 49.37 -18.99 4.77
CA PRO A 248 49.61 -20.19 5.55
C PRO A 248 49.69 -19.88 7.06
N ARG A 249 49.33 -20.88 7.88
CA ARG A 249 49.44 -20.81 9.33
C ARG A 249 50.90 -20.55 9.74
N THR A 250 51.17 -19.37 10.28
CA THR A 250 52.34 -19.13 11.13
C THR A 250 51.90 -18.47 12.43
N SER A 251 52.36 -19.06 13.52
CA SER A 251 52.15 -18.68 14.92
C SER A 251 52.63 -17.28 15.24
N ALA A 252 51.77 -16.46 15.84
CA ALA A 252 52.06 -15.55 16.96
C ALA A 252 50.82 -14.72 17.27
N ALA A 253 50.39 -14.70 18.54
CA ALA A 253 49.49 -13.66 19.04
C ALA A 253 50.26 -12.34 19.16
N PRO A 254 49.61 -11.20 18.88
CA PRO A 254 49.56 -10.20 19.94
C PRO A 254 48.22 -9.44 20.04
N THR A 255 48.10 -8.82 21.21
CA THR A 255 47.01 -8.07 21.83
C THR A 255 46.79 -6.66 21.26
N PHE A 256 45.56 -6.16 21.42
CA PHE A 256 45.09 -4.77 21.60
C PHE A 256 45.51 -3.65 20.61
N GLN A 257 44.52 -2.97 19.99
CA GLN A 257 44.16 -1.58 20.33
C GLN A 257 42.91 -1.08 19.57
N SER A 258 42.09 -0.31 20.29
CA SER A 258 41.01 0.56 19.80
C SER A 258 41.53 1.71 18.95
N ALA A 259 40.80 2.13 17.90
CA ALA A 259 40.47 3.55 17.63
C ALA A 259 39.65 3.74 16.31
N PHE A 260 38.89 4.85 16.30
CA PHE A 260 38.23 5.55 15.16
C PHE A 260 36.94 4.91 14.61
N THR A 261 35.71 5.40 14.89
CA THR A 261 35.10 6.74 14.71
C THR A 261 35.32 7.38 13.34
N ALA A 262 34.34 7.22 12.42
CA ALA A 262 33.97 8.15 11.35
C ALA A 262 32.60 7.76 10.73
N PRO A 263 31.86 8.71 10.10
CA PRO A 263 30.39 8.72 10.10
C PRO A 263 29.72 8.07 8.88
N ARG A 264 28.46 7.65 9.06
CA ARG A 264 27.59 7.07 8.04
C ARG A 264 27.12 8.13 7.02
N PRO A 265 27.22 7.90 5.70
CA PRO A 265 26.47 8.66 4.73
C PRO A 265 25.02 8.16 4.68
N ALA A 266 24.07 9.10 4.79
CA ALA A 266 22.65 8.87 4.58
C ALA A 266 22.38 8.60 3.09
N ILE A 267 21.90 7.40 2.77
CA ILE A 267 21.30 7.09 1.47
C ILE A 267 19.79 7.16 1.64
N SER A 268 19.23 8.25 1.11
CA SER A 268 17.79 8.45 0.93
C SER A 268 17.30 7.54 -0.20
N MET A 269 16.70 6.40 0.14
CA MET A 269 15.90 5.63 -0.82
C MET A 269 14.49 6.22 -0.84
N MET A 270 14.19 6.93 -1.93
CA MET A 270 12.83 7.26 -2.35
C MET A 270 12.16 5.98 -2.86
N PHE A 271 11.00 5.66 -2.29
CA PHE A 271 10.01 4.73 -2.83
C PHE A 271 8.94 5.51 -3.59
#